data_AF-A0A6V7LDW7-F1
#
_entry.id   AF-A0A6V7LDW7-F1
#
_cell.length_a   1.000
_cell.length_b   1.000
_cell.length_c   1.000
_cell.angle_alpha   90.00
_cell.angle_beta   90.00
_cell.angle_gamma   90.00
#
_symmetry.space_group_name_H-M   'P 1'
#
loop_
_entity.id
_entity.type
_entity.pdbx_description
1 polymer ?
#
loop_
_entity_poly.entity_id
_entity_poly.type
_entity_poly.pdbx_seq_one_letter_code
_entity_poly.pdbx_strand_id
1 'polypeptide(L)' 'GGMCAVFLPAEDRVVNLVCEQLEPVVPTHGDRVKVVLGEDRESVGTLLSIDNQEGVVKLTTGELKMLQLRYLCKMKPA' A
#
# COMPACT_ATOMS: atom_id res chain seq x y z
N GLY A 1 -2.12 18.69 4.15
CA GLY A 1 -1.92 17.75 5.26
C GLY A 1 -3.25 17.35 5.87
N GLY A 2 -3.55 16.06 5.83
CA GLY A 2 -4.54 15.46 6.72
C GLY A 2 -3.84 14.92 7.98
N MET A 3 -4.61 14.66 9.03
CA MET A 3 -4.12 13.92 10.19
C MET A 3 -4.47 12.43 9.99
N CYS A 4 -3.54 11.54 10.31
CA CYS A 4 -3.75 10.10 10.34
C CYS A 4 -3.68 9.59 11.76
N ALA A 5 -4.66 8.76 12.16
CA ALA A 5 -4.59 7.94 13.35
C ALA A 5 -3.84 6.65 13.02
N VAL A 6 -2.67 6.45 13.62
CA VAL A 6 -1.77 5.31 13.35
C VAL A 6 -1.58 4.50 14.62
N PHE A 7 -1.83 3.20 14.54
CA PHE A 7 -1.53 2.27 15.63
C PHE A 7 -0.07 1.84 15.57
N LEU A 8 0.66 2.00 16.69
CA LEU A 8 2.06 1.60 16.84
C LEU A 8 2.13 0.28 17.63
N PRO A 9 2.37 -0.89 16.99
CA PRO A 9 2.28 -2.18 17.66
C PRO A 9 3.26 -2.38 18.83
N ALA A 10 4.45 -1.76 18.75
CA ALA A 10 5.45 -1.87 19.81
C ALA A 10 5.07 -1.10 21.09
N GLU A 11 4.20 -0.09 20.96
CA GLU A 11 3.79 0.79 22.06
C GLU A 11 2.33 0.54 22.48
N ASP A 12 1.62 -0.36 21.78
CA ASP A 12 0.21 -0.69 21.96
C ASP A 12 -0.70 0.55 22.12
N ARG A 13 -0.48 1.56 21.27
CA ARG A 13 -1.25 2.80 21.29
C ARG A 13 -1.50 3.36 19.91
N VAL A 14 -2.48 4.25 19.83
CA VAL A 14 -2.77 5.07 18.65
C VAL A 14 -2.17 6.46 18.83
N VAL A 15 -1.49 6.95 17.80
CA VAL A 15 -0.97 8.31 17.71
C VAL A 15 -1.61 9.04 16.54
N ASN A 16 -1.77 10.36 16.66
CA ASN A 16 -2.21 11.20 15.55
C ASN A 16 -0.99 11.91 14.96
N LEU A 17 -0.72 11.65 13.68
CA LEU A 17 0.43 12.21 12.96
C LEU A 17 -0.05 12.97 11.74
N VAL A 18 0.71 13.98 11.31
CA VAL A 18 0.48 14.60 10.00
C VAL A 18 0.92 13.61 8.91
N CYS A 19 0.18 13.55 7.79
CA CYS A 19 0.49 12.62 6.70
C CYS A 19 1.94 12.72 6.21
N GLU A 20 2.52 13.92 6.24
CA GLU A 20 3.88 14.21 5.79
C GLU A 20 4.98 13.57 6.65
N GLN A 21 4.63 13.03 7.83
CA GLN A 21 5.52 12.25 8.69
C GLN A 21 5.45 10.74 8.44
N LEU A 22 4.64 10.30 7.48
CA LEU A 22 4.45 8.89 7.15
C LEU A 22 5.03 8.57 5.77
N GLU A 23 5.69 7.43 5.68
CA GLU A 23 6.09 6.85 4.39
C GLU A 23 5.33 5.53 4.16
N PRO A 24 4.84 5.28 2.93
CA PRO A 24 4.26 3.99 2.59
C PRO A 24 5.27 2.86 2.76
N VAL A 25 4.84 1.76 3.37
CA VAL A 25 5.66 0.55 3.39
C VAL A 25 5.62 -0.07 2.00
N VAL A 26 6.78 -0.17 1.34
CA VAL A 26 6.91 -0.76 0.01
C VAL A 26 6.58 -2.26 0.08
N PRO A 27 5.63 -2.76 -0.72
CA PRO A 27 5.26 -4.17 -0.72
C PRO A 27 6.27 -5.05 -1.45
N THR A 28 6.22 -6.35 -1.15
CA THR A 28 7.02 -7.41 -1.78
C THR A 28 6.12 -8.47 -2.40
N HIS A 29 6.71 -9.40 -3.18
CA HIS A 29 5.97 -10.50 -3.80
C HIS A 29 5.06 -11.23 -2.79
N GLY A 30 3.78 -11.38 -3.13
CA GLY A 30 2.77 -12.06 -2.33
C GLY A 30 2.06 -11.17 -1.32
N ASP A 31 2.54 -9.95 -1.07
CA ASP A 31 1.87 -9.02 -0.16
C ASP A 31 0.51 -8.57 -0.72
N ARG A 32 -0.45 -8.38 0.19
CA ARG A 32 -1.65 -7.59 -0.09
C ARG A 32 -1.27 -6.13 -0.18
N VAL A 33 -1.78 -5.44 -1.19
CA VAL A 33 -1.45 -4.04 -1.47
C VAL A 33 -2.70 -3.20 -1.62
N LYS A 34 -2.59 -1.93 -1.25
CA LYS A 34 -3.56 -0.88 -1.60
C LYS A 34 -2.90 0.12 -2.55
N VAL A 35 -3.62 0.49 -3.60
CA VAL A 35 -3.21 1.56 -4.52
C VAL A 35 -3.55 2.90 -3.87
N VAL A 36 -2.54 3.74 -3.64
CA VAL A 36 -2.69 5.01 -2.89
C VAL A 36 -2.57 6.26 -3.77
N LEU A 37 -2.15 6.10 -5.03
CA LEU A 37 -1.98 7.16 -6.02
C LEU A 37 -2.44 6.70 -7.41
N GLY A 38 -2.69 7.64 -8.31
CA GLY A 38 -3.09 7.37 -9.69
C GLY A 38 -4.59 7.08 -9.86
N GLU A 39 -4.97 6.62 -11.05
CA GLU A 39 -6.37 6.40 -11.44
C GLU A 39 -7.03 5.25 -10.66
N ASP A 40 -6.24 4.24 -10.31
CA ASP A 40 -6.69 3.07 -9.56
C ASP A 40 -6.69 3.26 -8.04
N ARG A 41 -6.53 4.50 -7.55
CA ARG A 41 -6.49 4.82 -6.12
C ARG A 41 -7.67 4.20 -5.37
N GLU A 42 -7.40 3.71 -4.17
CA GLU A 42 -8.30 2.95 -3.29
C GLU A 42 -8.50 1.47 -3.68
N SER A 43 -8.04 1.03 -4.86
CA SER A 43 -8.08 -0.38 -5.23
C SER A 43 -7.17 -1.24 -4.34
N VAL A 44 -7.57 -2.49 -4.15
CA VAL A 44 -6.81 -3.48 -3.35
C VAL A 44 -6.53 -4.70 -4.20
N GLY A 45 -5.36 -5.30 -4.01
CA GLY A 45 -4.94 -6.49 -4.74
C GLY A 45 -3.81 -7.25 -4.06
N THR A 46 -3.20 -8.15 -4.83
CA THR A 46 -1.99 -8.90 -4.43
C THR A 46 -0.88 -8.60 -5.42
N LEU A 47 0.32 -8.29 -4.92
CA LEU A 47 1.50 -8.08 -5.74
C LEU A 47 2.07 -9.44 -6.18
N LEU A 48 2.05 -9.72 -7.47
CA LEU A 48 2.47 -11.01 -8.03
C LEU A 48 3.94 -11.01 -8.47
N SER A 49 4.46 -9.89 -8.95
CA SER A 49 5.86 -9.77 -9.35
C SER A 49 6.29 -8.31 -9.38
N ILE A 50 7.59 -8.09 -9.42
CA ILE A 50 8.22 -6.78 -9.51
C ILE A 50 9.22 -6.82 -10.67
N ASP A 51 9.18 -5.81 -11.51
CA ASP A 51 10.22 -5.51 -12.51
C ASP A 51 10.64 -4.04 -12.36
N ASN A 52 11.88 -3.80 -11.95
CA ASN A 52 12.41 -2.48 -11.62
C ASN A 52 11.50 -1.68 -10.66
N GLN A 53 10.83 -0.64 -11.19
CA GLN A 53 9.96 0.27 -10.44
C GLN A 53 8.48 -0.04 -10.63
N GLU A 54 8.14 -1.16 -11.28
CA GLU A 54 6.77 -1.56 -11.57
C GLU A 54 6.44 -2.91 -10.94
N GLY A 55 5.20 -3.07 -10.53
CA GLY A 55 4.65 -4.29 -9.95
C GLY A 55 3.46 -4.77 -10.74
N VAL A 56 3.39 -6.09 -10.97
CA VAL A 56 2.19 -6.73 -11.51
C VAL A 56 1.26 -7.04 -10.35
N VAL A 57 0.13 -6.34 -10.28
CA VAL A 57 -0.86 -6.48 -9.22
C VAL A 57 -2.11 -7.16 -9.77
N LYS A 58 -2.53 -8.24 -9.11
CA LYS A 58 -3.87 -8.82 -9.30
C LYS A 58 -4.84 -8.10 -8.39
N LEU A 59 -5.67 -7.23 -8.95
CA LEU A 59 -6.73 -6.54 -8.22
C LEU A 59 -7.75 -7.54 -7.70
N THR A 60 -8.48 -7.15 -6.65
CA THR A 60 -9.56 -7.97 -6.07
C THR A 60 -10.70 -8.21 -7.06
N THR A 61 -10.85 -7.34 -8.06
CA THR A 61 -11.77 -7.50 -9.21
C THR A 61 -11.37 -8.66 -10.13
N GLY A 62 -10.14 -9.18 -10.02
CA GLY A 62 -9.57 -10.20 -10.87
C GLY A 62 -8.68 -9.66 -11.99
N GLU A 63 -8.72 -8.36 -12.26
CA GLU A 63 -7.89 -7.69 -13.27
C GLU A 63 -6.40 -7.72 -12.89
N LEU A 64 -5.54 -7.90 -13.89
CA LEU A 64 -4.08 -7.75 -13.75
C LEU A 64 -3.67 -6.38 -14.25
N LYS A 65 -2.95 -5.62 -13.41
CA LYS A 65 -2.43 -4.30 -13.77
C LYS A 65 -0.95 -4.19 -13.47
N MET A 66 -0.22 -3.50 -14.35
CA MET A 66 1.15 -3.07 -14.10
C MET A 66 1.09 -1.67 -13.50
N LEU A 67 1.58 -1.52 -12.28
CA LEU A 67 1.51 -0.27 -11.53
C LEU A 67 2.90 0.09 -10.99
N GLN A 68 3.22 1.38 -11.02
CA GLN A 68 4.44 1.89 -10.40
C GLN A 68 4.45 1.57 -8.91
N LEU A 69 5.55 1.02 -8.38
CA LEU A 69 5.67 0.62 -6.97
C LEU A 69 5.38 1.76 -6.00
N ARG A 70 5.74 3.00 -6.37
CA ARG A 70 5.45 4.21 -5.58
C ARG A 70 3.94 4.48 -5.41
N TYR A 71 3.07 3.82 -6.19
CA TYR A 71 1.61 3.91 -6.05
C TYR A 71 1.05 2.84 -5.12
N LEU A 72 1.87 1.88 -4.66
CA LEU A 72 1.45 0.73 -3.87
C LEU A 72 1.90 0.88 -2.42
N CYS A 73 1.01 0.57 -1.49
CA CYS A 73 1.31 0.49 -0.06
C CYS A 73 0.97 -0.91 0.45
N LYS A 74 1.86 -1.51 1.24
CA LYS A 74 1.66 -2.81 1.87
C LYS A 74 0.51 -2.74 2.88
N MET A 75 -0.43 -3.68 2.78
CA MET A 75 -1.48 -3.85 3.77
C MET A 75 -1.00 -4.76 4.91
N LYS A 76 -1.53 -4.53 6.11
CA LYS A 76 -1.35 -5.47 7.22
C LYS A 76 -1.87 -6.85 6.82
N PRO A 77 -1.18 -7.95 7.19
CA PRO A 77 -1.73 -9.30 7.08
C PRO A 77 -3.12 -9.38 7.73
N ALA A 78 -4.00 -10.19 7.14
CA ALA A 78 -5.32 -10.46 7.71
C ALA A 78 -5.20 -11.25 9.02
#